data_AF-A0A377DC42-F1
#
_entry.id   AF-A0A377DC42-F1
#
_cell.length_a   1.000
_cell.length_b   1.000
_cell.length_c   1.000
_cell.angle_alpha   90.00
_cell.angle_beta   90.00
_cell.angle_gamma   90.00
#
_symmetry.space_group_name_H-M   'P 1'
#
loop_
_entity.id
_entity.type
_entity.pdbx_description
1 polymer ?
#
loop_
_entity_poly.entity_id
_entity_poly.type
_entity_poly.pdbx_seq_one_letter_code
_entity_poly.pdbx_strand_id
1 'polypeptide(L)'
;MKNVTLDVEEQHQGSVMQALGERKGDLKNMNPDGKGRVRLDYVIPSRGLIGFRSEFMTMTSGTGLLYSTFSHYDDVRPGEVGSASEWRTDL
;
A
#
# COMPACT_ATOMS: atom_id res chain seq x y z
N MET A 1 10.38 8.34 3.83
CA MET A 1 9.87 6.95 3.87
C MET A 1 8.85 6.77 4.98
N LYS A 2 7.94 5.80 4.81
CA LYS A 2 6.91 5.39 5.77
C LYS A 2 6.99 3.88 5.95
N ASN A 3 6.87 3.41 7.20
CA ASN A 3 6.58 2.01 7.46
C ASN A 3 5.07 1.84 7.38
N VAL A 4 4.61 0.84 6.65
CA VAL A 4 3.19 0.54 6.46
C VAL A 4 2.95 -0.91 6.79
N THR A 5 2.00 -1.15 7.68
CA THR A 5 1.52 -2.48 8.02
C THR A 5 0.09 -2.60 7.53
N LEU A 6 -0.16 -3.62 6.73
CA LEU A 6 -1.48 -3.96 6.22
C LEU A 6 -1.88 -5.34 6.74
N ASP A 7 -3.16 -5.52 7.00
CA ASP A 7 -3.76 -6.80 7.34
C ASP A 7 -4.98 -7.00 6.45
N VAL A 8 -4.96 -8.03 5.62
CA VAL A 8 -5.97 -8.26 4.58
C VAL A 8 -6.34 -9.74 4.52
N GLU A 9 -7.52 -10.03 3.99
CA GLU A 9 -7.87 -11.39 3.62
C GLU A 9 -6.99 -11.87 2.46
N GLU A 10 -6.65 -13.16 2.43
CA GLU A 10 -5.74 -13.74 1.42
C GLU A 10 -6.21 -13.48 -0.02
N GLN A 11 -7.53 -13.45 -0.26
CA GLN A 11 -8.11 -13.14 -1.56
C GLN A 11 -7.75 -11.73 -2.10
N HIS A 12 -7.43 -10.79 -1.21
CA HIS A 12 -7.04 -9.42 -1.57
C HIS A 12 -5.53 -9.23 -1.62
N GLN A 13 -4.73 -10.22 -1.20
CA GLN A 13 -3.28 -10.09 -1.08
C GLN A 13 -2.64 -9.64 -2.40
N GLY A 14 -2.96 -10.32 -3.51
CA GLY A 14 -2.32 -10.07 -4.81
C GLY A 14 -2.55 -8.65 -5.31
N SER A 15 -3.80 -8.16 -5.25
CA SER A 15 -4.14 -6.81 -5.68
C SER A 15 -3.46 -5.74 -4.82
N VAL A 16 -3.46 -5.92 -3.49
CA VAL A 16 -2.79 -5.01 -2.55
C VAL A 16 -1.29 -4.94 -2.80
N MET A 17 -0.65 -6.09 -3.04
CA MET A 17 0.77 -6.15 -3.36
C MET A 17 1.11 -5.43 -4.67
N GLN A 18 0.30 -5.63 -5.71
CA GLN A 18 0.50 -4.96 -7.00
C GLN A 18 0.41 -3.43 -6.84
N ALA A 19 -0.66 -2.92 -6.21
CA ALA A 19 -0.86 -1.49 -6.02
C ALA A 19 0.29 -0.84 -5.22
N LEU A 20 0.78 -1.50 -4.18
CA LEU A 20 1.93 -1.02 -3.42
C LEU A 20 3.24 -1.08 -4.24
N GLY A 21 3.43 -2.09 -5.07
CA GLY A 21 4.56 -2.20 -5.98
C GLY A 21 4.62 -1.05 -6.99
N GLU A 22 3.49 -0.71 -7.62
CA GLU A 22 3.36 0.44 -8.53
C GLU A 22 3.68 1.78 -7.83
N ARG A 23 3.38 1.85 -6.53
CA ARG A 23 3.66 2.99 -5.64
C ARG A 23 5.06 2.95 -5.02
N LYS A 24 5.96 2.12 -5.57
CA LYS A 24 7.36 1.97 -5.12
C LYS A 24 7.47 1.54 -3.64
N GLY A 25 6.54 0.74 -3.16
CA GLY A 25 6.62 0.07 -1.87
C GLY A 25 7.54 -1.13 -1.94
N ASP A 26 8.44 -1.26 -0.97
CA ASP A 26 9.23 -2.49 -0.79
C ASP A 26 8.56 -3.36 0.25
N LEU A 27 8.21 -4.59 -0.13
CA LEU A 27 7.81 -5.61 0.83
C LEU A 27 9.00 -5.94 1.73
N LYS A 28 8.83 -5.82 3.05
CA LYS A 28 9.83 -6.16 4.06
C LYS A 28 9.49 -7.44 4.80
N ASN A 29 8.20 -7.71 5.00
CA ASN A 29 7.75 -8.91 5.66
C ASN A 29 6.35 -9.31 5.17
N MET A 30 6.10 -10.62 5.15
CA MET A 30 4.80 -11.22 4.85
C MET A 30 4.57 -12.33 5.85
N ASN A 31 3.46 -12.26 6.58
CA ASN A 31 3.11 -13.23 7.61
C ASN A 31 1.65 -13.67 7.47
N PRO A 32 1.39 -14.79 6.78
CA PRO A 32 0.06 -15.40 6.76
C PRO A 32 -0.26 -16.00 8.14
N ASP A 33 -1.49 -15.80 8.62
CA ASP A 33 -1.91 -16.30 9.94
C ASP A 33 -2.42 -17.76 9.91
N GLY A 34 -2.57 -18.33 8.71
CA GLY A 34 -3.12 -19.67 8.48
C GLY A 34 -4.63 -19.78 8.69
N LYS A 35 -5.32 -18.64 8.85
CA LYS A 35 -6.76 -18.51 9.12
C LYS A 35 -7.45 -17.63 8.07
N GLY A 36 -6.83 -17.46 6.91
CA GLY A 36 -7.38 -16.73 5.77
C GLY A 36 -7.00 -15.25 5.72
N ARG A 37 -6.06 -14.79 6.56
CA ARG A 37 -5.53 -13.42 6.52
C ARG A 37 -4.02 -13.40 6.45
N VAL A 38 -3.50 -12.29 5.93
CA VAL A 38 -2.07 -12.05 5.79
C VAL A 38 -1.73 -10.64 6.26
N ARG A 39 -0.69 -10.55 7.10
CA ARG A 39 -0.05 -9.29 7.43
C ARG A 39 1.08 -9.01 6.45
N LEU A 40 1.11 -7.81 5.91
CA LEU A 40 2.13 -7.31 5.00
C LEU A 40 2.80 -6.08 5.61
N ASP A 41 4.12 -6.08 5.70
CA ASP A 41 4.90 -4.90 6.12
C ASP A 41 5.68 -4.34 4.93
N TYR A 42 5.55 -3.04 4.70
CA TYR A 42 6.17 -2.30 3.61
C TYR A 42 6.97 -1.10 4.08
N VAL A 43 8.00 -0.74 3.32
CA VAL A 43 8.62 0.59 3.35
C VAL A 43 8.32 1.30 2.04
N ILE A 44 7.65 2.44 2.12
CA ILE A 44 7.15 3.17 0.95
C ILE A 44 7.52 4.66 1.04
N PRO A 45 7.82 5.35 -0.09
CA PRO A 45 7.90 6.80 -0.12
C PRO A 45 6.58 7.43 0.36
N SER A 46 6.64 8.49 1.18
CA SER A 46 5.43 9.14 1.69
C SER A 46 4.47 9.60 0.58
N ARG A 47 5.01 10.00 -0.58
CA ARG A 47 4.23 10.41 -1.76
C ARG A 47 3.42 9.26 -2.36
N GLY A 48 3.88 8.02 -2.25
CA GLY A 48 3.17 6.85 -2.79
C GLY A 48 1.91 6.49 -2.02
N LEU A 49 1.76 6.99 -0.79
CA LEU A 49 0.57 6.76 0.03
C LEU A 49 -0.55 7.79 -0.19
N ILE A 50 -0.30 8.86 -0.96
CA ILE A 50 -1.34 9.84 -1.25
C ILE A 50 -2.44 9.16 -2.08
N GLY A 51 -3.69 9.24 -1.60
CA GLY A 51 -4.85 8.59 -2.22
C GLY A 51 -4.99 7.08 -1.96
N PHE A 52 -3.90 6.40 -1.58
CA PHE A 52 -3.90 4.94 -1.44
C PHE A 52 -4.87 4.41 -0.37
N ARG A 53 -5.11 5.16 0.71
CA ARG A 53 -6.05 4.70 1.76
C ARG A 53 -7.46 4.44 1.20
N SER A 54 -7.97 5.34 0.36
CA SER A 54 -9.32 5.17 -0.21
C SER A 54 -9.37 3.99 -1.19
N GLU A 55 -8.36 3.89 -2.06
CA GLU A 55 -8.19 2.76 -2.99
C GLU A 55 -8.10 1.42 -2.25
N PHE A 56 -7.33 1.37 -1.15
CA PHE A 56 -7.19 0.20 -0.29
C PHE A 56 -8.51 -0.23 0.35
N MET A 57 -9.34 0.72 0.80
CA MET A 57 -10.65 0.39 1.35
C MET A 57 -11.57 -0.21 0.28
N THR A 58 -11.53 0.31 -0.95
CA THR A 58 -12.30 -0.23 -2.07
C THR A 58 -11.81 -1.63 -2.46
N MET A 59 -10.50 -1.84 -2.59
CA MET A 59 -9.95 -3.12 -3.05
C MET A 59 -10.12 -4.26 -2.03
N THR A 60 -10.27 -3.91 -0.75
CA THR A 60 -10.49 -4.85 0.35
C THR A 60 -11.95 -4.96 0.77
N SER A 61 -12.86 -4.31 0.03
CA SER A 61 -14.29 -4.24 0.40
C SER A 61 -14.52 -3.78 1.86
N GLY A 62 -13.61 -2.96 2.37
CA GLY A 62 -13.60 -2.44 3.73
C GLY A 62 -13.08 -3.38 4.83
N THR A 63 -12.64 -4.60 4.52
CA THR A 63 -12.17 -5.60 5.50
C THR A 63 -10.69 -5.44 5.88
N GLY A 64 -9.95 -4.62 5.13
CA GLY A 64 -8.53 -4.39 5.34
C GLY A 64 -8.23 -3.43 6.48
N LEU A 65 -7.14 -3.69 7.21
CA LEU A 65 -6.57 -2.75 8.18
C LEU A 65 -5.28 -2.17 7.60
N LEU A 66 -5.13 -0.84 7.69
CA LEU A 66 -3.93 -0.13 7.24
C LEU A 66 -3.43 0.81 8.34
N TYR A 67 -2.23 0.55 8.81
CA TYR A 67 -1.47 1.41 9.69
C TYR A 67 -0.21 1.92 9.00
N SER A 68 0.15 3.19 9.22
CA SER A 68 1.38 3.75 8.68
C SER A 68 2.03 4.71 9.68
N THR A 69 3.35 4.69 9.77
CA THR A 69 4.13 5.61 10.61
C THR A 69 5.33 6.18 9.86
N PHE A 70 5.85 7.32 10.32
CA PHE A 70 7.11 7.85 9.82
C PHE A 70 8.24 6.84 10.06
N SER A 71 9.12 6.70 9.06
CA SER A 71 10.28 5.80 9.15
C SER A 71 11.57 6.62 9.19
N HIS A 72 11.96 7.21 8.05
CA HIS A 72 13.19 8.00 7.91
C HIS A 72 13.13 8.84 6.63
N TYR A 73 14.10 9.74 6.46
CA TYR A 73 14.41 10.38 5.18
C TYR A 73 15.35 9.51 4.37
N ASP A 74 15.16 9.51 3.06
CA ASP A 74 15.98 8.78 2.10
C ASP A 74 15.97 9.56 0.78
N ASP A 75 16.87 9.22 -0.13
CA ASP A 75 16.90 9.80 -1.47
C ASP A 75 15.56 9.58 -2.19
N VAL A 76 15.22 10.53 -3.05
CA VAL A 76 14.01 10.42 -3.86
C VAL A 76 14.14 9.20 -4.78
N ARG A 77 13.23 8.24 -4.62
CA ARG A 77 13.14 7.13 -5.56
C ARG A 77 12.89 7.67 -6.98
N PRO A 78 13.68 7.26 -7.99
CA PRO A 78 13.51 7.72 -9.35
C PRO A 78 12.21 7.19 -9.98
N GLY A 79 11.67 7.97 -10.92
CA GLY A 79 10.42 7.69 -11.62
C GLY A 79 9.19 8.30 -10.95
N GLU A 80 8.06 8.29 -11.68
CA GLU A 80 6.77 8.64 -11.10
C GLU A 80 6.36 7.57 -10.08
N VAL A 81 6.08 8.02 -8.87
CA VAL A 81 5.39 7.20 -7.88
C VAL A 81 3.93 7.24 -8.26
N GLY A 82 3.38 6.09 -8.67
CA GLY A 82 2.03 5.89 -9.21
C GLY A 82 1.15 7.13 -9.22
N SER A 83 1.00 7.72 -10.41
CA SER A 83 0.02 8.76 -10.69
C SER A 83 -1.31 8.36 -10.04
N ALA A 84 -1.96 9.31 -9.37
CA ALA A 84 -3.37 9.15 -9.01
C ALA A 84 -4.13 9.01 -10.34
N SER A 85 -4.31 7.78 -10.80
CA SER A 85 -5.13 7.49 -11.96
C SER A 85 -6.55 7.97 -11.65
N GLU A 86 -7.02 8.91 -12.47
CA GLU A 86 -8.44 9.14 -12.76
C GLU A 86 -9.31 9.81 -11.68
N TRP A 87 -8.87 10.93 -11.10
CA TRP A 87 -9.80 11.88 -10.45
C TRP A 87 -9.59 13.36 -10.83
N ARG A 88 -8.83 13.64 -11.91
CA ARG A 88 -8.47 15.02 -12.30
C ARG A 88 -8.78 15.39 -13.76
N THR A 89 -9.75 14.73 -14.38
CA THR A 89 -10.22 15.04 -15.75
C THR A 89 -11.72 15.31 -15.88
N ASP A 90 -12.50 15.32 -14.80
CA ASP A 90 -13.94 15.62 -14.86
C ASP A 90 -14.32 16.96 -14.19
N LEU A 91 -13.59 18.02 -14.52
CA LEU A 91 -14.02 19.42 -14.33
C LEU A 91 -13.98 20.17 -15.65
#